data_AF-A0A1E5UIF4-F1
#
_entry.id   AF-A0A1E5UIF4-F1
#
_cell.length_a   1.000
_cell.length_b   1.000
_cell.length_c   1.000
_cell.angle_alpha   90.00
_cell.angle_beta   90.00
_cell.angle_gamma   90.00
#
_symmetry.space_group_name_H-M   'P 1'
#
loop_
_entity.id
_entity.type
_entity.pdbx_description
1 polymer ?
#
loop_
_entity_poly.entity_id
_entity_poly.type
_entity_poly.pdbx_seq_one_letter_code
_entity_poly.pdbx_strand_id
1 'polypeptide(L)'
;MAASAARPLALLASASASLGVGRRARARLAVCSSLAGSALPMLRGRRSLAAAAGGAVMGKAGPGAVDADAGMDSVQRRLMFEDECILVDEQDNVIGHESKYNWVRNAAQRKLFDELGIVADELPVDQFTPLGRMLYKAPSDGKWGEHELDYLLFMVRDVKLNPNPEEVADVKYMNRDQLKELLRKADAGEDGVKLSPWFRLVVDNFLMGWWDHVEQGTLQEAADMKTIHKL
;
A
#
# COMPACT_ATOMS: atom_id res chain seq x y z
N MET A 1 24.14 29.54 4.03
CA MET A 1 23.50 28.76 2.96
C MET A 1 22.65 27.70 3.63
N ALA A 2 21.32 27.82 3.54
CA ALA A 2 20.40 26.89 4.16
C ALA A 2 20.40 25.58 3.38
N ALA A 3 20.69 24.46 4.06
CA ALA A 3 20.45 23.14 3.53
C ALA A 3 18.94 22.97 3.33
N SER A 4 18.50 22.91 2.08
CA SER A 4 17.14 22.49 1.75
C SER A 4 17.01 21.03 2.17
N ALA A 5 16.38 20.80 3.33
CA ALA A 5 16.02 19.49 3.79
C ALA A 5 14.99 18.93 2.80
N ALA A 6 15.44 18.07 1.89
CA ALA A 6 14.54 17.25 1.10
C ALA A 6 13.79 16.34 2.10
N ARG A 7 12.59 16.76 2.50
CA ARG A 7 11.67 15.93 3.29
C ARG A 7 11.32 14.72 2.43
N PRO A 8 11.63 13.48 2.85
CA PRO A 8 11.27 12.31 2.06
C PRO A 8 9.76 12.16 2.01
N LEU A 9 9.31 11.81 0.82
CA LEU A 9 7.94 11.81 0.38
C LEU A 9 7.17 10.58 0.88
N ALA A 10 5.85 10.79 1.00
CA ALA A 10 4.83 9.81 1.33
C ALA A 10 5.00 8.42 0.70
N LEU A 11 4.84 7.40 1.52
CA LEU A 11 4.64 6.02 1.09
C LEU A 11 3.17 5.85 0.71
N LEU A 12 2.92 5.62 -0.58
CA LEU A 12 1.60 5.18 -1.07
C LEU A 12 1.59 3.65 -1.04
N ALA A 13 0.73 3.10 -0.18
CA ALA A 13 0.40 1.68 -0.19
C ALA A 13 -1.02 1.52 -0.73
N SER A 14 -1.20 0.68 -1.74
CA SER A 14 -2.51 0.18 -2.10
C SER A 14 -2.73 -1.17 -1.43
N ALA A 15 -3.86 -1.34 -0.76
CA ALA A 15 -4.31 -2.63 -0.27
C ALA A 15 -5.62 -2.98 -0.98
N SER A 16 -5.58 -4.06 -1.77
CA SER A 16 -6.73 -4.53 -2.54
C SER A 16 -7.51 -5.61 -1.81
N ALA A 17 -8.84 -5.58 -1.96
CA ALA A 17 -9.73 -6.68 -1.58
C ALA A 17 -10.22 -7.39 -2.85
N SER A 18 -9.45 -8.38 -3.34
CA SER A 18 -9.87 -9.17 -4.51
C SER A 18 -10.85 -10.29 -4.09
N LEU A 19 -12.09 -10.24 -4.55
CA LEU A 19 -13.05 -11.35 -4.44
C LEU A 19 -12.81 -12.35 -5.58
N GLY A 20 -11.84 -13.25 -5.40
CA GLY A 20 -11.55 -14.35 -6.33
C GLY A 20 -12.12 -15.68 -5.85
N VAL A 21 -13.05 -16.27 -6.61
CA VAL A 21 -13.50 -17.66 -6.40
C VAL A 21 -12.33 -18.61 -6.69
N GLY A 22 -11.86 -19.30 -5.64
CA GLY A 22 -10.93 -20.42 -5.77
C GLY A 22 -9.44 -20.05 -5.67
N ARG A 23 -8.91 -20.21 -4.45
CA ARG A 23 -7.49 -20.25 -4.04
C ARG A 23 -6.73 -18.91 -3.97
N ARG A 24 -6.33 -18.61 -2.72
CA ARG A 24 -5.23 -17.76 -2.24
C ARG A 24 -5.37 -16.26 -2.52
N ALA A 25 -5.81 -15.52 -1.50
CA ALA A 25 -5.59 -14.08 -1.42
C ALA A 25 -4.08 -13.81 -1.28
N ARG A 26 -3.44 -13.35 -2.35
CA ARG A 26 -2.13 -12.69 -2.27
C ARG A 26 -2.38 -11.20 -2.43
N ALA A 27 -2.28 -10.44 -1.33
CA ALA A 27 -2.11 -9.00 -1.47
C ALA A 27 -0.77 -8.78 -2.19
N ARG A 28 -0.81 -8.18 -3.38
CA ARG A 28 0.36 -7.69 -4.11
C ARG A 28 0.41 -6.20 -3.87
N LEU A 29 1.47 -5.69 -3.25
CA LEU A 29 1.82 -4.29 -3.38
C LEU A 29 2.91 -4.25 -4.46
N ALA A 30 2.68 -3.50 -5.53
CA ALA A 30 3.67 -3.36 -6.59
C ALA A 30 4.49 -2.09 -6.34
N VAL A 31 5.52 -2.16 -5.51
CA VAL A 31 6.50 -1.07 -5.46
C VAL A 31 7.30 -1.12 -6.77
N CYS A 32 6.99 -0.19 -7.67
CA CYS A 32 7.51 -0.18 -9.03
C CYS A 32 9.00 0.19 -9.05
N SER A 33 9.85 -0.80 -9.30
CA SER A 33 11.06 -0.62 -10.10
C SER A 33 11.30 -1.90 -10.89
N SER A 34 11.51 -1.80 -12.20
CA SER A 34 12.01 -2.91 -12.99
C SER A 34 13.08 -2.41 -13.94
N LEU A 35 14.26 -3.01 -13.81
CA LEU A 35 15.22 -3.19 -14.89
C LEU A 35 15.77 -4.63 -14.80
N ALA A 36 15.95 -5.22 -15.97
CA ALA A 36 16.02 -6.65 -16.22
C ALA A 36 17.40 -7.30 -15.98
N GLY A 37 17.42 -8.62 -15.76
CA GLY A 37 18.48 -9.49 -16.30
C GLY A 37 18.99 -10.65 -15.44
N SER A 38 18.66 -11.88 -15.90
CA SER A 38 19.53 -13.09 -15.94
C SER A 38 19.50 -14.14 -14.80
N ALA A 39 18.83 -15.26 -15.11
CA ALA A 39 19.18 -16.69 -14.94
C ALA A 39 19.95 -17.22 -13.70
N LEU A 40 19.24 -18.07 -12.91
CA LEU A 40 19.58 -19.34 -12.18
C LEU A 40 20.95 -19.55 -11.45
N PRO A 41 21.09 -20.45 -10.43
CA PRO A 41 20.21 -21.57 -10.07
C PRO A 41 19.87 -21.78 -8.57
N MET A 42 18.91 -22.69 -8.36
CA MET A 42 18.59 -23.47 -7.15
C MET A 42 19.73 -23.60 -6.11
N LEU A 43 19.44 -23.22 -4.86
CA LEU A 43 20.03 -23.90 -3.70
C LEU A 43 19.00 -24.10 -2.57
N ARG A 44 18.78 -25.39 -2.26
CA ARG A 44 18.14 -25.91 -1.06
C ARG A 44 18.92 -25.46 0.18
N GLY A 45 18.25 -24.81 1.13
CA GLY A 45 18.83 -24.47 2.42
C GLY A 45 17.77 -24.35 3.50
N ARG A 46 17.41 -25.48 4.12
CA ARG A 46 16.64 -25.51 5.37
C ARG A 46 17.40 -24.76 6.46
N ARG A 47 16.81 -23.72 7.04
CA ARG A 47 17.11 -23.31 8.42
C ARG A 47 15.82 -22.93 9.15
N SER A 48 15.43 -23.80 10.07
CA SER A 48 14.49 -23.50 11.14
C SER A 48 15.04 -22.36 11.99
N LEU A 49 14.20 -21.37 12.29
CA LEU A 49 14.37 -20.50 13.44
C LEU A 49 13.06 -20.44 14.20
N ALA A 50 13.19 -20.67 15.50
CA ALA A 50 12.12 -20.95 16.43
C ALA A 50 11.31 -19.71 16.78
N ALA A 51 10.03 -19.95 17.08
CA ALA A 51 9.07 -18.99 17.58
C ALA A 51 9.53 -18.34 18.89
N ALA A 52 9.39 -17.01 18.96
CA ALA A 52 9.37 -16.28 20.22
C ALA A 52 7.93 -15.79 20.45
N ALA A 53 7.26 -16.41 21.41
CA ALA A 53 5.97 -15.97 21.91
C ALA A 53 6.13 -14.64 22.66
N GLY A 54 5.49 -13.57 22.16
CA GLY A 54 5.32 -12.31 22.87
C GLY A 54 3.84 -11.97 22.91
N GLY A 55 3.23 -12.11 24.10
CA GLY A 55 1.83 -11.77 24.32
C GLY A 55 1.59 -10.28 24.11
N ALA A 56 0.71 -9.93 23.18
CA ALA A 56 0.26 -8.56 22.97
C ALA A 56 -0.80 -8.21 24.04
N VAL A 57 -0.46 -7.22 24.86
CA VAL A 57 -1.34 -6.61 25.85
C VAL A 57 -2.32 -5.68 25.13
N MET A 58 -3.60 -5.80 25.47
CA MET A 58 -4.69 -4.94 24.99
C MET A 58 -4.39 -3.46 25.31
N GLY A 59 -3.91 -2.71 24.32
CA GLY A 59 -3.63 -1.28 24.42
C GLY A 59 -4.92 -0.47 24.38
N LYS A 60 -5.19 0.26 25.46
CA LYS A 60 -6.31 1.20 25.61
C LYS A 60 -6.18 2.33 24.58
N ALA A 61 -7.27 2.64 23.86
CA ALA A 61 -7.34 3.76 22.92
C ALA A 61 -7.03 5.10 23.62
N GLY A 62 -6.03 5.83 23.10
CA GLY A 62 -5.71 7.20 23.49
C GLY A 62 -6.61 8.22 22.77
N PRO A 63 -6.76 9.45 23.31
CA PRO A 63 -7.65 10.46 22.76
C PRO A 63 -6.96 11.16 21.58
N GLY A 64 -7.18 10.63 20.39
CA GLY A 64 -6.70 11.22 19.13
C GLY A 64 -7.29 10.55 17.89
N ALA A 65 -8.35 9.76 18.05
CA ALA A 65 -9.09 9.19 16.93
C ALA A 65 -9.73 10.33 16.16
N VAL A 66 -9.08 10.73 15.07
CA VAL A 66 -9.66 11.53 14.01
C VAL A 66 -11.02 10.94 13.63
N ASP A 67 -12.03 11.79 13.44
CA ASP A 67 -13.30 11.38 12.84
C ASP A 67 -13.00 10.97 11.38
N ALA A 68 -12.53 9.74 11.17
CA ALA A 68 -12.37 9.07 9.88
C ALA A 68 -13.72 8.84 9.15
N ASP A 69 -14.75 9.53 9.62
CA ASP A 69 -16.16 9.25 9.50
C ASP A 69 -16.92 10.34 8.72
N ALA A 70 -16.36 11.56 8.66
CA ALA A 70 -17.03 12.72 8.08
C ALA A 70 -17.28 12.58 6.56
N GLY A 71 -16.55 11.68 5.87
CA GLY A 71 -16.65 11.47 4.44
C GLY A 71 -17.49 10.27 3.98
N MET A 72 -17.86 9.32 4.84
CA MET A 72 -18.50 8.07 4.38
C MET A 72 -20.04 8.15 4.41
N ASP A 73 -20.72 7.61 3.39
CA ASP A 73 -22.17 7.41 3.45
C ASP A 73 -22.55 6.24 4.36
N SER A 74 -23.85 6.09 4.68
CA SER A 74 -24.33 5.10 5.64
C SER A 74 -24.12 3.65 5.20
N VAL A 75 -24.26 3.36 3.89
CA VAL A 75 -24.05 2.01 3.37
C VAL A 75 -22.58 1.66 3.43
N GLN A 76 -21.73 2.58 3.01
CA GLN A 76 -20.30 2.39 3.07
C GLN A 76 -19.80 2.25 4.49
N ARG A 77 -20.25 3.11 5.42
CA ARG A 77 -19.86 3.03 6.82
C ARG A 77 -20.16 1.64 7.37
N ARG A 78 -21.37 1.13 7.11
CA ARG A 78 -21.72 -0.25 7.48
C ARG A 78 -20.75 -1.27 6.88
N LEU A 79 -20.51 -1.21 5.56
CA LEU A 79 -19.61 -2.16 4.90
C LEU A 79 -18.15 -2.04 5.39
N MET A 80 -17.72 -0.89 5.89
CA MET A 80 -16.35 -0.65 6.35
C MET A 80 -16.12 -1.02 7.81
N PHE A 81 -17.11 -0.75 8.65
CA PHE A 81 -16.99 -0.85 10.11
C PHE A 81 -17.79 -2.00 10.72
N GLU A 82 -18.91 -2.39 10.10
CA GLU A 82 -19.77 -3.47 10.61
C GLU A 82 -19.49 -4.80 9.93
N ASP A 83 -19.12 -4.80 8.64
CA ASP A 83 -18.68 -6.04 7.99
C ASP A 83 -17.30 -6.46 8.49
N GLU A 84 -17.20 -7.73 8.87
CA GLU A 84 -15.97 -8.32 9.38
C GLU A 84 -15.21 -9.11 8.31
N CYS A 85 -13.91 -8.88 8.26
CA CYS A 85 -12.91 -9.72 7.63
C CYS A 85 -12.45 -10.79 8.63
N ILE A 86 -12.36 -12.04 8.16
CA ILE A 86 -11.77 -13.14 8.92
C ILE A 86 -10.25 -12.94 8.95
N LEU A 87 -9.67 -13.00 10.14
CA LEU A 87 -8.23 -13.06 10.34
C LEU A 87 -7.80 -14.52 10.41
N VAL A 88 -6.72 -14.85 9.69
CA VAL A 88 -6.13 -16.18 9.68
C VAL A 88 -4.64 -16.13 10.01
N ASP A 89 -4.11 -17.19 10.62
CA ASP A 89 -2.67 -17.39 10.80
C ASP A 89 -1.99 -17.98 9.54
N GLU A 90 -0.68 -18.24 9.62
CA GLU A 90 0.10 -18.82 8.52
C GLU A 90 -0.31 -20.24 8.13
N GLN A 91 -1.12 -20.94 8.95
CA GLN A 91 -1.64 -22.27 8.69
C GLN A 91 -3.12 -22.24 8.24
N ASP A 92 -3.63 -21.06 7.86
CA ASP A 92 -5.03 -20.82 7.48
C ASP A 92 -6.03 -21.08 8.62
N ASN A 93 -5.61 -21.09 9.90
CA ASN A 93 -6.54 -21.19 11.03
C ASN A 93 -7.18 -19.84 11.31
N VAL A 94 -8.49 -19.82 11.60
CA VAL A 94 -9.19 -18.60 12.01
C VAL A 94 -8.72 -18.17 13.40
N ILE A 95 -8.16 -16.96 13.49
CA ILE A 95 -7.66 -16.36 14.74
C ILE A 95 -8.51 -15.19 15.25
N GLY A 96 -9.46 -14.71 14.44
CA GLY A 96 -10.33 -13.62 14.83
C GLY A 96 -11.04 -12.98 13.65
N HIS A 97 -11.61 -11.82 13.93
CA HIS A 97 -12.36 -11.00 12.99
C HIS A 97 -11.97 -9.53 13.17
N GLU A 98 -11.95 -8.76 12.08
CA GLU A 98 -11.65 -7.33 12.10
C GLU A 98 -12.55 -6.58 11.12
N SER A 99 -12.82 -5.31 11.39
CA SER A 99 -13.51 -4.45 10.41
C SER A 99 -12.69 -4.36 9.11
N LYS A 100 -13.36 -4.17 7.96
CA LYS A 100 -12.63 -3.91 6.70
C LYS A 100 -11.69 -2.71 6.81
N TYR A 101 -12.10 -1.67 7.55
CA TYR A 101 -11.30 -0.49 7.80
C TYR A 101 -9.95 -0.79 8.49
N ASN A 102 -9.95 -1.63 9.51
CA ASN A 102 -8.72 -2.06 10.19
C ASN A 102 -7.95 -3.07 9.34
N TRP A 103 -8.65 -4.00 8.70
CA TRP A 103 -8.05 -5.06 7.91
C TRP A 103 -7.17 -4.51 6.79
N VAL A 104 -7.64 -3.50 6.05
CA VAL A 104 -6.87 -2.88 4.95
C VAL A 104 -5.55 -2.28 5.46
N ARG A 105 -5.58 -1.59 6.61
CA ARG A 105 -4.39 -0.95 7.20
C ARG A 105 -3.41 -1.98 7.79
N ASN A 106 -3.94 -3.02 8.47
CA ASN A 106 -3.14 -4.15 8.96
C ASN A 106 -2.47 -4.90 7.79
N ALA A 107 -3.21 -5.13 6.70
CA ALA A 107 -2.68 -5.76 5.49
C ALA A 107 -1.57 -4.92 4.86
N ALA A 108 -1.70 -3.60 4.82
CA ALA A 108 -0.66 -2.71 4.33
C ALA A 108 0.61 -2.78 5.20
N GLN A 109 0.50 -2.71 6.54
CA GLN A 109 1.65 -2.85 7.43
C GLN A 109 2.38 -4.19 7.22
N ARG A 110 1.65 -5.30 7.18
CA ARG A 110 2.23 -6.63 6.93
C ARG A 110 2.95 -6.69 5.58
N LYS A 111 2.33 -6.17 4.52
CA LYS A 111 2.92 -6.18 3.17
C LYS A 111 4.17 -5.32 3.07
N LEU A 112 4.20 -4.18 3.74
CA LEU A 112 5.38 -3.33 3.82
C LEU A 112 6.54 -3.99 4.56
N PHE A 113 6.25 -4.85 5.54
CA PHE A 113 7.26 -5.71 6.15
C PHE A 113 7.75 -6.79 5.16
N ASP A 114 6.83 -7.53 4.53
CA ASP A 114 7.17 -8.63 3.61
C ASP A 114 8.01 -8.17 2.40
N GLU A 115 7.76 -6.96 1.90
CA GLU A 115 8.40 -6.43 0.69
C GLU A 115 9.57 -5.50 0.99
N LEU A 116 9.39 -4.53 1.89
CA LEU A 116 10.38 -3.48 2.17
C LEU A 116 11.13 -3.68 3.50
N GLY A 117 10.77 -4.70 4.28
CA GLY A 117 11.41 -5.00 5.57
C GLY A 117 11.13 -3.95 6.65
N ILE A 118 10.10 -3.11 6.48
CA ILE A 118 9.79 -2.05 7.45
C ILE A 118 9.04 -2.68 8.64
N VAL A 119 9.61 -2.55 9.83
CA VAL A 119 9.04 -3.15 11.05
C VAL A 119 7.80 -2.40 11.53
N ALA A 120 6.88 -3.11 12.18
CA ALA A 120 5.59 -2.57 12.64
C ALA A 120 5.71 -1.33 13.54
N ASP A 121 6.75 -1.25 14.38
CA ASP A 121 7.03 -0.11 15.26
C ASP A 121 7.29 1.19 14.49
N GLU A 122 7.80 1.10 13.26
CA GLU A 122 8.01 2.26 12.39
C GLU A 122 6.75 2.65 11.60
N LEU A 123 5.76 1.76 11.49
CA LEU A 123 4.51 1.97 10.73
C LEU A 123 3.26 1.66 11.57
N PRO A 124 2.94 2.44 12.64
CA PRO A 124 1.73 2.22 13.40
C PRO A 124 0.47 2.27 12.51
N VAL A 125 -0.39 1.27 12.65
CA VAL A 125 -1.57 1.05 11.78
C VAL A 125 -2.55 2.22 11.83
N ASP A 126 -2.65 2.88 12.97
CA ASP A 126 -3.50 4.05 13.22
C ASP A 126 -3.00 5.32 12.53
N GLN A 127 -1.76 5.35 12.02
CA GLN A 127 -1.17 6.49 11.32
C GLN A 127 -1.32 6.44 9.79
N PHE A 128 -1.88 5.36 9.24
CA PHE A 128 -2.26 5.36 7.82
C PHE A 128 -3.46 6.27 7.61
N THR A 129 -3.35 7.16 6.63
CA THR A 129 -4.42 8.04 6.17
C THR A 129 -5.06 7.45 4.92
N PRO A 130 -6.30 6.94 4.97
CA PRO A 130 -7.03 6.55 3.76
C PRO A 130 -7.45 7.81 2.99
N LEU A 131 -7.01 7.92 1.73
CA LEU A 131 -7.30 9.09 0.90
C LEU A 131 -8.40 8.86 -0.12
N GLY A 132 -8.64 7.62 -0.52
CA GLY A 132 -9.70 7.33 -1.48
C GLY A 132 -9.76 5.88 -1.87
N ARG A 133 -10.68 5.58 -2.78
CA ARG A 133 -10.86 4.23 -3.32
C ARG A 133 -11.03 4.27 -4.83
N MET A 134 -10.39 3.36 -5.54
CA MET A 134 -10.53 3.22 -6.98
C MET A 134 -11.01 1.83 -7.33
N LEU A 135 -11.99 1.73 -8.24
CA LEU A 135 -12.36 0.49 -8.89
C LEU A 135 -11.79 0.52 -10.31
N TYR A 136 -10.83 -0.34 -10.59
CA TYR A 136 -10.16 -0.38 -11.90
C TYR A 136 -10.04 -1.81 -12.45
N LYS A 137 -9.83 -1.91 -13.76
CA LYS A 137 -9.56 -3.18 -14.43
C LYS A 137 -8.41 -3.02 -15.43
N ALA A 138 -7.38 -3.84 -15.31
CA ALA A 138 -6.21 -3.78 -16.18
C ALA A 138 -5.75 -5.17 -16.63
N PRO A 139 -5.67 -5.46 -17.93
CA PRO A 139 -5.01 -6.68 -18.41
C PRO A 139 -3.49 -6.59 -18.22
N SER A 140 -2.85 -7.70 -17.90
CA SER A 140 -1.39 -7.80 -17.73
C SER A 140 -0.75 -8.49 -18.95
N ASP A 141 -1.05 -9.76 -19.14
CA ASP A 141 -0.80 -10.50 -20.38
C ASP A 141 -2.13 -11.13 -20.81
N GLY A 142 -2.27 -11.65 -22.02
CA GLY A 142 -3.56 -12.17 -22.52
C GLY A 142 -4.25 -13.27 -21.67
N LYS A 143 -3.68 -13.67 -20.53
CA LYS A 143 -4.23 -14.59 -19.54
C LYS A 143 -4.47 -13.95 -18.16
N TRP A 144 -3.61 -13.03 -17.74
CA TRP A 144 -3.63 -12.43 -16.40
C TRP A 144 -4.06 -10.97 -16.44
N GLY A 145 -4.69 -10.50 -15.36
CA GLY A 145 -5.08 -9.11 -15.20
C GLY A 145 -5.59 -8.83 -13.78
N GLU A 146 -5.81 -7.56 -13.50
CA GLU A 146 -6.30 -7.02 -12.25
C GLU A 146 -7.73 -6.51 -12.43
N HIS A 147 -8.58 -6.71 -11.42
CA HIS A 147 -9.92 -6.13 -11.34
C HIS A 147 -10.25 -5.94 -9.86
N GLU A 148 -10.09 -4.71 -9.38
CA GLU A 148 -9.83 -4.47 -7.98
C GLU A 148 -10.54 -3.20 -7.48
N LEU A 149 -11.07 -3.30 -6.26
CA LEU A 149 -11.44 -2.14 -5.44
C LEU A 149 -10.28 -1.86 -4.49
N ASP A 150 -9.46 -0.90 -4.87
CA ASP A 150 -8.25 -0.52 -4.16
C ASP A 150 -8.52 0.58 -3.15
N TYR A 151 -7.99 0.39 -1.94
CA TYR A 151 -7.94 1.41 -0.91
C TYR A 151 -6.58 2.10 -0.96
N LEU A 152 -6.61 3.41 -1.20
CA LEU A 152 -5.42 4.23 -1.34
C LEU A 152 -5.03 4.77 0.03
N LEU A 153 -3.96 4.19 0.60
CA LEU A 153 -3.44 4.57 1.90
C LEU A 153 -2.16 5.39 1.75
N PHE A 154 -2.06 6.45 2.53
CA PHE A 154 -0.89 7.31 2.60
C PHE A 154 -0.26 7.28 3.99
N MET A 155 1.07 7.34 4.03
CA MET A 155 1.82 7.64 5.25
C MET A 155 3.03 8.51 4.91
N VAL A 156 3.22 9.60 5.66
CA VAL A 156 4.38 10.49 5.51
C VAL A 156 5.30 10.26 6.69
N ARG A 157 6.39 9.54 6.47
CA ARG A 157 7.33 9.18 7.54
C ARG A 157 8.69 8.75 7.00
N ASP A 158 9.73 9.00 7.79
CA ASP A 158 11.05 8.41 7.59
C ASP A 158 11.09 6.98 8.14
N VAL A 159 11.51 6.04 7.31
CA VAL A 159 11.55 4.60 7.64
C VAL A 159 12.86 3.97 7.19
N LYS A 160 13.25 2.88 7.84
CA LYS A 160 14.39 2.06 7.43
C LYS A 160 13.93 0.98 6.47
N LEU A 161 14.63 0.87 5.34
CA LEU A 161 14.35 -0.11 4.31
C LEU A 161 15.31 -1.29 4.41
N ASN A 162 14.76 -2.49 4.34
CA ASN A 162 15.48 -3.73 4.14
C ASN A 162 14.73 -4.57 3.08
N PRO A 163 14.79 -4.17 1.79
CA PRO A 163 13.94 -4.76 0.75
C PRO A 163 14.22 -6.24 0.53
N ASN A 164 13.15 -7.00 0.31
CA ASN A 164 13.21 -8.40 -0.06
C ASN A 164 13.46 -8.54 -1.57
N PRO A 165 14.61 -9.07 -2.01
CA PRO A 165 14.97 -9.14 -3.44
C PRO A 165 14.07 -10.07 -4.27
N GLU A 166 13.31 -10.97 -3.63
CA GLU A 166 12.33 -11.82 -4.31
C GLU A 166 11.05 -11.06 -4.69
N GLU A 167 10.77 -9.93 -4.03
CA GLU A 167 9.56 -9.13 -4.25
C GLU A 167 9.89 -7.74 -4.86
N VAL A 168 11.02 -7.13 -4.50
CA VAL A 168 11.39 -5.77 -4.89
C VAL A 168 12.79 -5.74 -5.51
N ALA A 169 12.89 -5.27 -6.75
CA ALA A 169 14.16 -5.23 -7.50
C ALA A 169 15.05 -4.03 -7.10
N ASP A 170 14.45 -2.87 -6.84
CA ASP A 170 15.14 -1.63 -6.47
C ASP A 170 14.17 -0.65 -5.78
N VAL A 171 14.69 0.30 -5.00
CA VAL A 171 13.87 1.33 -4.33
C VAL A 171 14.48 2.71 -4.56
N LYS A 172 13.63 3.68 -4.91
CA LYS A 172 14.05 5.05 -5.15
C LYS A 172 13.04 6.06 -4.64
N TYR A 173 13.50 6.97 -3.77
CA TYR A 173 12.77 8.18 -3.44
C TYR A 173 12.86 9.18 -4.59
N MET A 174 11.74 9.80 -4.94
CA MET A 174 11.65 10.73 -6.06
C MET A 174 10.94 12.02 -5.64
N ASN A 175 11.42 13.15 -6.14
CA ASN A 175 10.68 14.41 -6.11
C ASN A 175 9.74 14.54 -7.32
N ARG A 176 8.95 15.63 -7.38
CA ARG A 176 7.95 15.85 -8.43
C ARG A 176 8.55 15.84 -9.84
N ASP A 177 9.70 16.48 -10.01
CA ASP A 177 10.34 16.58 -11.33
C ASP A 177 10.91 15.23 -11.77
N GLN A 178 11.49 14.47 -10.85
CA GLN A 178 11.94 13.11 -11.10
C GLN A 178 10.79 12.16 -11.45
N LEU A 179 9.64 12.31 -10.79
CA LEU A 179 8.43 11.56 -11.14
C LEU A 179 7.93 11.94 -12.53
N LYS A 180 7.84 13.24 -12.85
CA LYS A 180 7.44 13.70 -14.19
C LYS A 180 8.36 13.16 -15.28
N GLU A 181 9.66 13.15 -15.05
CA GLU A 181 10.62 12.56 -15.99
C GLU A 181 10.44 11.04 -16.11
N LEU A 182 10.17 10.33 -15.02
CA LEU A 182 9.86 8.89 -15.06
C LEU A 182 8.62 8.61 -15.93
N LEU A 183 7.55 9.40 -15.78
CA LEU A 183 6.35 9.28 -16.60
C LEU A 183 6.65 9.55 -18.08
N ARG A 184 7.41 10.62 -18.38
CA ARG A 184 7.81 10.97 -19.75
C ARG A 184 8.60 9.83 -20.40
N LYS A 185 9.55 9.23 -19.67
CA LYS A 185 10.33 8.09 -20.17
C LYS A 185 9.48 6.87 -20.42
N ALA A 186 8.54 6.55 -19.51
CA ALA A 186 7.61 5.45 -19.70
C ALA A 186 6.74 5.65 -20.95
N ASP A 187 6.20 6.85 -21.14
CA ASP A 187 5.35 7.19 -22.29
C ASP A 187 6.14 7.17 -23.62
N ALA A 188 7.41 7.56 -23.59
CA ALA A 188 8.31 7.52 -24.74
C ALA A 188 8.94 6.13 -25.00
N GLY A 189 8.74 5.16 -24.11
CA GLY A 189 9.38 3.84 -24.18
C GLY A 189 10.89 3.86 -23.96
N GLU A 190 11.40 4.89 -23.28
CA GLU A 190 12.82 5.07 -22.98
C GLU A 190 13.27 4.24 -21.77
N ASP A 191 14.54 3.84 -21.78
CA ASP A 191 15.19 3.11 -20.68
C ASP A 191 14.47 1.82 -20.23
N GLY A 192 13.55 1.30 -21.05
CA GLY A 192 12.74 0.13 -20.71
C GLY A 192 11.78 0.34 -19.54
N VAL A 193 11.50 1.60 -19.16
CA VAL A 193 10.64 1.93 -18.01
C VAL A 193 9.22 1.44 -18.29
N LYS A 194 8.69 0.63 -17.36
CA LYS A 194 7.29 0.19 -17.35
C LYS A 194 6.67 0.58 -16.03
N LEU A 195 5.47 1.14 -16.09
CA LEU A 195 4.68 1.52 -14.93
C LEU A 195 3.51 0.54 -14.77
N SER A 196 3.14 0.22 -13.54
CA SER A 196 1.91 -0.52 -13.30
C SER A 196 0.69 0.33 -13.70
N PRO A 197 -0.38 -0.30 -14.22
CA PRO A 197 -1.59 0.43 -14.62
C PRO A 197 -2.18 1.26 -13.47
N TRP A 198 -2.31 0.69 -12.27
CA TRP A 198 -2.84 1.39 -11.11
C TRP A 198 -1.98 2.59 -10.70
N PHE A 199 -0.65 2.49 -10.80
CA PHE A 199 0.23 3.59 -10.41
C PHE A 199 0.01 4.78 -11.34
N ARG A 200 -0.12 4.52 -12.65
CA ARG A 200 -0.44 5.58 -13.61
C ARG A 200 -1.81 6.20 -13.31
N LEU A 201 -2.82 5.39 -13.00
CA LEU A 201 -4.14 5.90 -12.60
C LEU A 201 -4.06 6.81 -11.38
N VAL A 202 -3.30 6.44 -10.34
CA VAL A 202 -3.15 7.28 -9.15
C VAL A 202 -2.43 8.58 -9.47
N VAL A 203 -1.35 8.51 -10.26
CA VAL A 203 -0.58 9.70 -10.64
C VAL A 203 -1.42 10.70 -11.43
N ASP A 204 -2.14 10.21 -12.44
CA ASP A 204 -2.90 11.06 -13.38
C ASP A 204 -4.14 11.69 -12.73
N ASN A 205 -4.72 11.03 -11.73
CA ASN A 205 -6.00 11.47 -11.14
C ASN A 205 -5.87 12.12 -9.76
N PHE A 206 -4.87 11.75 -8.95
CA PHE A 206 -4.87 12.08 -7.52
C PHE A 206 -3.53 12.60 -6.99
N LEU A 207 -2.43 11.95 -7.34
CA LEU A 207 -1.16 12.09 -6.62
C LEU A 207 -0.67 13.53 -6.56
N MET A 208 -0.78 14.29 -7.65
CA MET A 208 -0.27 15.67 -7.71
C MET A 208 -1.04 16.58 -6.76
N GLY A 209 -2.37 16.43 -6.68
CA GLY A 209 -3.19 17.19 -5.73
C GLY A 209 -2.92 16.77 -4.29
N TRP A 210 -2.82 15.46 -4.02
CA TRP A 210 -2.45 14.96 -2.69
C TRP A 210 -1.08 15.45 -2.23
N TRP A 211 -0.11 15.55 -3.14
CA TRP A 211 1.20 16.09 -2.85
C TRP A 211 1.14 17.56 -2.40
N ASP A 212 0.28 18.38 -3.02
CA ASP A 212 0.05 19.77 -2.57
C ASP A 212 -0.45 19.80 -1.11
N HIS A 213 -1.38 18.91 -0.76
CA HIS A 213 -1.88 18.78 0.61
C HIS A 213 -0.81 18.28 1.60
N VAL A 214 0.10 17.39 1.18
CA VAL A 214 1.24 16.97 2.00
C VAL A 214 2.15 18.15 2.31
N GLU A 215 2.46 18.99 1.32
CA GLU A 215 3.33 20.15 1.49
C GLU A 215 2.69 21.23 2.37
N GLN A 216 1.37 21.37 2.30
CA GLN A 216 0.58 22.31 3.11
C GLN A 216 0.27 21.79 4.52
N GLY A 217 0.47 20.49 4.78
CA GLY A 217 0.09 19.86 6.04
C GLY A 217 -1.42 19.65 6.20
N THR A 218 -2.17 19.60 5.10
CA THR A 218 -3.63 19.49 5.04
C THR A 218 -4.08 18.17 4.40
N LEU A 219 -3.27 17.10 4.52
CA LEU A 219 -3.52 15.80 3.88
C LEU A 219 -4.90 15.22 4.18
N GLN A 220 -5.44 15.50 5.37
CA GLN A 220 -6.75 15.06 5.81
C GLN A 220 -7.88 15.65 4.97
N GLU A 221 -7.71 16.85 4.42
CA GLU A 221 -8.69 17.52 3.57
C GLU A 221 -8.79 16.88 2.18
N ALA A 222 -7.75 16.16 1.77
CA ALA A 222 -7.70 15.45 0.50
C ALA A 222 -8.44 14.10 0.50
N ALA A 223 -8.88 13.64 1.67
CA ALA A 223 -9.52 12.34 1.82
C ALA A 223 -10.95 12.35 1.26
N ASP A 224 -11.18 11.62 0.17
CA ASP A 224 -12.51 11.30 -0.33
C ASP A 224 -12.81 9.82 -0.11
N MET A 225 -13.29 9.53 1.09
CA MET A 225 -13.79 8.21 1.39
C MET A 225 -15.22 8.00 0.88
N LYS A 226 -15.95 8.99 0.37
CA LYS A 226 -17.32 8.78 -0.13
C LYS A 226 -17.33 8.11 -1.49
N THR A 227 -16.46 8.59 -2.37
CA THR A 227 -16.47 8.20 -3.78
C THR A 227 -15.73 6.88 -3.97
N ILE A 228 -16.22 6.07 -4.92
CA ILE A 228 -15.46 5.00 -5.54
C ILE A 228 -15.15 5.47 -6.96
N HIS A 229 -13.90 5.86 -7.20
CA HIS A 229 -13.47 6.34 -8.51
C HIS A 229 -13.39 5.16 -9.47
N LYS A 230 -14.26 5.13 -10.49
CA LYS A 230 -14.26 4.06 -11.51
C LYS A 230 -13.33 4.48 -12.64
N LEU A 231 -12.20 3.79 -12.76
CA LEU A 231 -11.08 4.15 -13.65
C LEU A 231 -10.76 3.03 -14.64
#